data_AF-A0A238BK07-F1
#
_entry.id   AF-A0A238BK07-F1
#
_cell.length_a   1.000
_cell.length_b   1.000
_cell.length_c   1.000
_cell.angle_alpha   90.00
_cell.angle_beta   90.00
_cell.angle_gamma   90.00
#
_symmetry.space_group_name_H-M   'P 1'
#
loop_
_entity.id
_entity.type
_entity.pdbx_description
1 polymer ?
#
loop_
_entity_poly.entity_id
_entity_poly.type
_entity_poly.pdbx_seq_one_letter_code
_entity_poly.pdbx_strand_id
1 'polypeptide(L)'
;VVIRNVRQFLNGLKNYLVKHGEGELHDLIEKERARLNANEFLNIDAILEAVLHKIVLYPVKPHLYHLMIREYSKNGWLQALSENLTYVRTLSPEQLGFGVRCKFTPPTTQKMETIKICLRKMQHHYSPLKKLENLLRVIFLAIGKQQNCDNPNGDIENYDPVNIESSKIKTLPPADELVRWLVYLLARTSTVGCEVEAWYMWELLPKQLLTTGDSSYYLITLFSAIDVLKNTESIRKLGQVDDSSVTEDGSYCSSLGSVSPVLLSSSDAFVKVAVPDELDGSIRYHTFPGVPQMTAGKLCRVIAHQFGITNPEDHGLYLLVDGYETCLLANECPDLIRHQLRQAHKAHLFAYKRHEAKIAWPKFIVSSLS
;
A
#
# COMPACT_ATOMS: atom_id res chain seq x y z
N VAL A 1 -0.47 -5.83 20.27
CA VAL A 1 -0.86 -5.19 21.56
C VAL A 1 0.23 -4.24 22.07
N VAL A 2 1.46 -4.71 22.34
CA VAL A 2 2.52 -3.89 22.96
C VAL A 2 2.88 -2.62 22.15
N ILE A 3 3.09 -2.73 20.83
CA ILE A 3 3.45 -1.56 19.99
C ILE A 3 2.31 -0.53 19.97
N ARG A 4 1.06 -0.99 19.92
CA ARG A 4 -0.12 -0.11 19.98
C ARG A 4 -0.18 0.69 21.28
N ASN A 5 0.24 0.08 22.40
CA ASN A 5 0.34 0.78 23.69
C ASN A 5 1.42 1.86 23.65
N VAL A 6 2.56 1.61 22.97
CA VAL A 6 3.60 2.64 22.77
C VAL A 6 3.06 3.83 21.97
N ARG A 7 2.31 3.60 20.90
CA ARG A 7 1.64 4.69 20.14
C ARG A 7 0.64 5.46 20.99
N GLN A 8 -0.14 4.77 21.82
CA GLN A 8 -1.07 5.41 22.75
C GLN A 8 -0.33 6.28 23.78
N PHE A 9 0.79 5.78 24.32
CA PHE A 9 1.65 6.55 25.22
C PHE A 9 2.22 7.80 24.55
N LEU A 10 2.76 7.69 23.33
CA LEU A 10 3.25 8.83 22.55
C LEU A 10 2.14 9.90 22.35
N ASN A 11 0.93 9.47 21.98
CA ASN A 11 -0.20 10.37 21.83
C ASN A 11 -0.59 11.05 23.15
N GLY A 12 -0.64 10.29 24.25
CA GLY A 12 -0.95 10.81 25.58
C GLY A 12 0.06 11.87 26.02
N LEU A 13 1.35 11.56 25.90
CA LEU A 13 2.43 12.46 26.28
C LEU A 13 2.46 13.72 25.41
N LYS A 14 2.28 13.59 24.10
CA LYS A 14 2.18 14.74 23.19
C LYS A 14 1.00 15.65 23.57
N ASN A 15 -0.19 15.08 23.73
CA ASN A 15 -1.39 15.84 24.09
C ASN A 15 -1.24 16.53 25.44
N TYR A 16 -0.58 15.89 26.41
CA TYR A 16 -0.28 16.47 27.70
C TYR A 16 0.67 17.67 27.58
N LEU A 17 1.79 17.50 26.86
CA LEU A 17 2.77 18.57 26.64
C LEU A 17 2.18 19.78 25.91
N VAL A 18 1.31 19.54 24.92
CA VAL A 18 0.61 20.61 24.18
C VAL A 18 -0.40 21.35 25.05
N LYS A 19 -1.14 20.65 25.93
CA LYS A 19 -2.22 21.25 26.72
C LYS A 19 -1.76 21.91 28.01
N HIS A 20 -0.84 21.27 28.72
CA HIS A 20 -0.44 21.68 30.06
C HIS A 20 0.97 22.27 30.09
N GLY A 21 1.81 21.90 29.13
CA GLY A 21 3.23 22.25 29.17
C GLY A 21 3.98 21.51 30.25
N GLU A 22 5.30 21.56 30.17
CA GLU A 22 6.22 21.15 31.24
C GLU A 22 7.45 22.04 31.19
N GLY A 23 7.92 22.48 32.36
CA GLY A 23 9.06 23.40 32.48
C GLY A 23 8.92 24.64 31.59
N GLU A 24 9.99 24.98 30.88
CA GLU A 24 10.08 26.18 30.01
C GLU A 24 9.54 25.95 28.59
N LEU A 25 8.81 24.85 28.34
CA LEU A 25 8.36 24.50 26.98
C LEU A 25 7.50 25.60 26.34
N HIS A 26 6.55 26.17 27.09
CA HIS A 26 5.67 27.23 26.57
C HIS A 26 6.44 28.54 26.32
N ASP A 27 7.37 28.88 27.22
CA ASP A 27 8.23 30.06 27.05
C ASP A 27 9.11 29.92 25.81
N LEU A 28 9.66 28.72 25.56
CA LEU A 28 10.44 28.44 24.36
C LEU A 28 9.59 28.52 23.08
N ILE A 29 8.35 28.00 23.11
CA ILE A 29 7.40 28.11 22.00
C ILE A 29 7.10 29.57 21.68
N GLU A 30 6.81 30.39 22.69
CA GLU A 30 6.48 31.80 22.49
C GLU A 30 7.70 32.60 21.99
N LYS A 31 8.90 32.28 22.50
CA LYS A 31 10.15 32.86 22.01
C LYS A 31 10.41 32.54 20.54
N GLU A 32 10.24 31.29 20.11
CA GLU A 32 10.42 30.92 18.71
C GLU A 32 9.30 31.47 17.83
N ARG A 33 8.07 31.56 18.35
CA ARG A 33 6.94 32.21 17.68
C ARG A 33 7.21 33.69 17.41
N ALA A 34 7.82 34.41 18.35
CA ALA A 34 8.19 35.82 18.19
C ALA A 34 9.26 36.06 17.09
N ARG A 35 9.96 35.01 16.66
CA ARG A 35 10.98 35.06 15.59
C ARG A 35 10.42 34.74 14.21
N LEU A 36 9.16 34.29 14.12
CA LEU A 36 8.52 33.95 12.85
C LEU A 36 8.11 35.20 12.09
N ASN A 37 8.26 35.14 10.77
CA ASN A 37 7.68 36.14 9.88
C ASN A 37 6.14 35.98 9.80
N ALA A 38 5.45 37.00 9.28
CA ALA A 38 3.97 37.00 9.18
C ALA A 38 3.37 35.82 8.40
N ASN A 39 4.15 35.18 7.51
CA ASN A 39 3.71 34.06 6.67
C ASN A 39 4.27 32.70 7.12
N GLU A 40 4.85 32.61 8.33
CA GLU A 40 5.42 31.39 8.88
C GLU A 40 4.64 30.93 10.11
N PHE A 41 4.62 29.61 10.36
CA PHE A 41 4.00 29.04 11.54
C PHE A 41 4.86 27.94 12.14
N LEU A 42 4.78 27.77 13.46
CA LEU A 42 5.48 26.70 14.17
C LEU A 42 4.56 25.47 14.29
N ASN A 43 4.92 24.38 13.62
CA ASN A 43 4.19 23.12 13.75
C ASN A 43 4.64 22.36 15.01
N ILE A 44 4.10 22.76 16.16
CA ILE A 44 4.42 22.19 17.48
C ILE A 44 4.14 20.68 17.48
N ASP A 45 3.03 20.25 16.87
CA ASP A 45 2.66 18.83 16.79
C ASP A 45 3.74 17.99 16.12
N ALA A 46 4.27 18.43 14.97
CA ALA A 46 5.32 17.72 14.24
C ALA A 46 6.65 17.71 15.00
N ILE A 47 7.00 18.83 15.65
CA ILE A 47 8.22 18.96 16.45
C ILE A 47 8.18 18.01 17.64
N LEU A 48 7.11 18.05 18.43
CA LEU A 48 6.94 17.17 19.58
C LEU A 48 6.93 15.71 19.13
N GLU A 49 6.25 15.37 18.05
CA GLU A 49 6.26 14.02 17.47
C GLU A 49 7.70 13.54 17.18
N ALA A 50 8.51 14.37 16.52
CA ALA A 50 9.90 14.03 16.20
C ALA A 50 10.77 13.87 17.45
N VAL A 51 10.60 14.75 18.45
CA VAL A 51 11.33 14.68 19.72
C VAL A 51 10.92 13.44 20.52
N LEU A 52 9.62 13.14 20.60
CA LEU A 52 9.09 11.96 21.28
C LEU A 52 9.57 10.67 20.63
N HIS A 53 9.65 10.60 19.29
CA HIS A 53 10.30 9.48 18.61
C HIS A 53 11.76 9.33 19.07
N LYS A 54 12.51 10.42 19.21
CA LYS A 54 13.91 10.36 19.63
C LYS A 54 14.08 9.93 21.08
N ILE A 55 13.28 10.44 22.02
CA ILE A 55 13.47 10.15 23.45
C ILE A 55 12.76 8.86 23.90
N VAL A 56 11.68 8.46 23.24
CA VAL A 56 10.90 7.26 23.59
C VAL A 56 11.19 6.11 22.63
N LEU A 57 11.05 6.29 21.32
CA LEU A 57 11.18 5.17 20.38
C LEU A 57 12.62 4.70 20.19
N TYR A 58 13.61 5.59 20.22
CA TYR A 58 15.01 5.19 20.10
C TYR A 58 15.43 4.14 21.14
N PRO A 59 15.25 4.35 22.46
CA PRO A 59 15.62 3.34 23.46
C PRO A 59 14.69 2.12 23.45
N VAL A 60 13.41 2.28 23.09
CA VAL A 60 12.43 1.17 23.13
C VAL A 60 12.47 0.29 21.88
N LYS A 61 13.00 0.80 20.75
CA LYS A 61 13.05 0.07 19.47
C LYS A 61 13.62 -1.35 19.60
N PRO A 62 14.80 -1.60 20.21
CA PRO A 62 15.36 -2.95 20.28
C PRO A 62 14.40 -3.95 20.94
N HIS A 63 13.67 -3.53 21.97
CA HIS A 63 12.69 -4.36 22.66
C HIS A 63 11.47 -4.66 21.78
N LEU A 64 10.95 -3.67 21.05
CA LEU A 64 9.83 -3.89 20.12
C LEU A 64 10.22 -4.83 18.98
N TYR A 65 11.44 -4.68 18.48
CA TYR A 65 12.01 -5.56 17.45
C TYR A 65 12.15 -6.98 17.96
N HIS A 66 12.73 -7.16 19.15
CA HIS A 66 12.86 -8.48 19.76
C HIS A 66 11.50 -9.15 19.93
N LEU A 67 10.48 -8.42 20.39
CA LEU A 67 9.12 -8.95 20.52
C LEU A 67 8.56 -9.39 19.16
N MET A 68 8.61 -8.53 18.13
CA MET A 68 8.11 -8.88 16.80
C MET A 68 8.86 -10.07 16.20
N ILE A 69 10.20 -10.03 16.20
CA ILE A 69 11.04 -11.10 15.67
C ILE A 69 10.75 -12.40 16.38
N ARG A 70 10.60 -12.40 17.72
CA ARG A 70 10.28 -13.61 18.48
C ARG A 70 8.94 -14.23 18.05
N GLU A 71 7.89 -13.41 17.89
CA GLU A 71 6.59 -13.91 17.42
C GLU A 71 6.68 -14.48 15.99
N TYR A 72 7.41 -13.81 15.10
CA TYR A 72 7.57 -14.26 13.71
C TYR A 72 8.49 -15.48 13.55
N SER A 73 9.55 -15.58 14.35
CA SER A 73 10.42 -16.75 14.41
C SER A 73 9.66 -17.98 14.91
N LYS A 74 8.81 -17.83 15.93
CA LYS A 74 8.00 -18.92 16.49
C LYS A 74 7.09 -19.56 15.43
N ASN A 75 6.60 -18.75 14.49
CA ASN A 75 5.73 -19.20 13.42
C ASN A 75 6.49 -19.73 12.18
N GLY A 76 7.82 -19.86 12.24
CA GLY A 76 8.67 -20.29 11.11
C GLY A 76 8.71 -19.30 9.94
N TRP A 77 8.09 -18.13 10.09
CA TRP A 77 7.81 -17.23 8.98
C TRP A 77 9.08 -16.59 8.40
N LEU A 78 10.01 -16.18 9.26
CA LEU A 78 11.26 -15.54 8.81
C LEU A 78 12.10 -16.48 7.93
N GLN A 79 12.08 -17.78 8.24
CA GLN A 79 12.78 -18.78 7.45
C GLN A 79 12.09 -18.98 6.10
N ALA A 80 10.77 -19.20 6.09
CA ALA A 80 9.99 -19.34 4.86
C ALA A 80 10.12 -18.10 3.95
N LEU A 81 10.11 -16.90 4.53
CA LEU A 81 10.33 -15.66 3.76
C LEU A 81 11.73 -15.63 3.13
N SER A 82 12.78 -16.00 3.86
CA SER A 82 14.14 -16.04 3.33
C SER A 82 14.28 -17.00 2.14
N GLU A 83 13.65 -18.18 2.23
CA GLU A 83 13.58 -19.18 1.16
C GLU A 83 12.81 -18.64 -0.04
N ASN A 84 11.63 -18.05 0.17
CA ASN A 84 10.80 -17.46 -0.89
C ASN A 84 11.48 -16.27 -1.57
N LEU A 85 12.19 -15.41 -0.83
CA LEU A 85 13.00 -14.33 -1.41
C LEU A 85 14.11 -14.88 -2.31
N THR A 86 14.70 -16.01 -1.93
CA THR A 86 15.72 -16.70 -2.75
C THR A 86 15.10 -17.31 -4.00
N TYR A 87 13.92 -17.93 -3.88
CA TYR A 87 13.14 -18.41 -5.02
C TYR A 87 12.77 -17.29 -5.99
N VAL A 88 12.24 -16.16 -5.52
CA VAL A 88 11.90 -15.01 -6.39
C VAL A 88 13.13 -14.47 -7.13
N ARG A 89 14.33 -14.58 -6.56
CA ARG A 89 15.55 -14.18 -7.28
C ARG A 89 15.84 -15.06 -8.50
N THR A 90 15.42 -16.31 -8.52
CA THR A 90 15.64 -17.17 -9.70
C THR A 90 14.65 -16.88 -10.82
N LEU A 91 13.55 -16.18 -10.52
CA LEU A 91 12.53 -15.83 -11.50
C LEU A 91 12.95 -14.65 -12.38
N SER A 92 12.54 -14.72 -13.64
CA SER A 92 12.64 -13.60 -14.59
C SER A 92 11.56 -12.53 -14.29
N PRO A 93 11.75 -11.28 -14.74
CA PRO A 93 10.72 -10.25 -14.59
C PRO A 93 9.38 -10.65 -15.20
N GLU A 94 9.37 -11.35 -16.34
CA GLU A 94 8.16 -11.81 -17.02
C GLU A 94 7.38 -12.80 -16.16
N GLN A 95 8.09 -13.71 -15.47
CA GLN A 95 7.49 -14.65 -14.53
C GLN A 95 6.89 -13.96 -13.29
N LEU A 96 7.30 -12.72 -13.00
CA LEU A 96 6.72 -11.87 -11.96
C LEU A 96 5.60 -10.95 -12.50
N GLY A 97 5.21 -11.10 -13.77
CA GLY A 97 4.14 -10.34 -14.41
C GLY A 97 4.57 -9.00 -14.99
N PHE A 98 5.88 -8.74 -15.12
CA PHE A 98 6.38 -7.57 -15.83
C PHE A 98 6.35 -7.78 -17.35
N GLY A 99 6.02 -6.75 -18.13
CA GLY A 99 5.99 -6.83 -19.60
C GLY A 99 4.64 -7.17 -20.23
N VAL A 100 3.63 -7.64 -19.48
CA VAL A 100 2.30 -7.97 -20.01
C VAL A 100 1.45 -6.73 -20.31
N ARG A 101 1.59 -5.66 -19.52
CA ARG A 101 0.80 -4.41 -19.67
C ARG A 101 1.64 -3.12 -19.71
N CYS A 102 2.89 -3.18 -19.27
CA CYS A 102 3.80 -2.02 -19.19
C CYS A 102 5.23 -2.45 -19.48
N LYS A 103 5.99 -1.58 -20.16
CA LYS A 103 7.42 -1.77 -20.43
C LYS A 103 8.20 -1.76 -19.12
N PHE A 104 8.71 -2.92 -18.72
CA PHE A 104 9.58 -3.03 -17.55
C PHE A 104 11.01 -2.65 -17.92
N THR A 105 11.55 -1.69 -17.18
CA THR A 105 12.97 -1.35 -17.26
C THR A 105 13.60 -1.66 -15.91
N PRO A 106 14.46 -2.68 -15.80
CA PRO A 106 15.09 -3.00 -14.53
C PRO A 106 15.92 -1.81 -14.04
N PRO A 107 15.96 -1.52 -12.72
CA PRO A 107 16.82 -0.46 -12.19
C PRO A 107 18.28 -0.75 -12.50
N THR A 108 19.05 0.29 -12.85
CA THR A 108 20.50 0.19 -13.07
C THR A 108 21.21 -0.29 -11.81
N THR A 109 22.42 -0.85 -11.93
CA THR A 109 23.22 -1.31 -10.79
C THR A 109 23.40 -0.22 -9.73
N GLN A 110 23.64 1.03 -10.14
CA GLN A 110 23.77 2.18 -9.24
C GLN A 110 22.45 2.52 -8.52
N LYS A 111 21.31 2.50 -9.24
CA LYS A 111 19.98 2.67 -8.62
C LYS A 111 19.71 1.54 -7.62
N MET A 112 20.03 0.31 -7.97
CA MET A 112 19.83 -0.87 -7.11
C MET A 112 20.68 -0.79 -5.83
N GLU A 113 21.94 -0.33 -5.89
CA GLU A 113 22.75 -0.15 -4.69
C GLU A 113 22.20 0.97 -3.80
N THR A 114 21.74 2.07 -4.40
CA THR A 114 21.07 3.15 -3.66
C THR A 114 19.80 2.65 -2.98
N ILE A 115 19.00 1.83 -3.65
CA ILE A 115 17.81 1.18 -3.09
C ILE A 115 18.18 0.29 -1.90
N LYS A 116 19.24 -0.53 -1.99
CA LYS A 116 19.73 -1.34 -0.87
C LYS A 116 20.14 -0.47 0.32
N ILE A 117 20.81 0.66 0.09
CA ILE A 117 21.17 1.61 1.14
C ILE A 117 19.92 2.19 1.80
N CYS A 118 18.92 2.61 1.02
CA CYS A 118 17.65 3.13 1.56
C CYS A 118 16.91 2.08 2.39
N LEU A 119 16.84 0.82 1.95
CA LEU A 119 16.21 -0.25 2.72
C LEU A 119 16.98 -0.57 4.03
N ARG A 120 18.32 -0.51 4.00
CA ARG A 120 19.13 -0.61 5.24
C ARG A 120 18.87 0.57 6.18
N LYS A 121 18.82 1.80 5.66
CA LYS A 121 18.49 3.00 6.44
C LYS A 121 17.09 2.88 7.06
N MET A 122 16.10 2.40 6.28
CA MET A 122 14.77 2.09 6.79
C MET A 122 14.86 1.14 7.98
N GLN A 123 15.51 -0.02 7.83
CA GLN A 123 15.64 -1.00 8.92
C GLN A 123 16.30 -0.43 10.19
N HIS A 124 17.39 0.34 10.04
CA HIS A 124 18.16 0.83 11.19
C HIS A 124 17.58 2.08 11.87
N HIS A 125 16.78 2.90 11.19
CA HIS A 125 16.21 4.09 11.82
C HIS A 125 15.16 3.74 12.90
N TYR A 126 15.06 4.54 13.96
CA TYR A 126 14.02 4.41 15.00
C TYR A 126 12.73 5.20 14.72
N SER A 127 12.75 6.14 13.78
CA SER A 127 11.62 7.03 13.55
C SER A 127 10.74 6.39 12.47
N PRO A 128 9.47 6.08 12.74
CA PRO A 128 8.58 5.48 11.74
C PRO A 128 8.38 6.40 10.53
N LEU A 129 8.43 7.72 10.72
CA LEU A 129 8.41 8.69 9.62
C LEU A 129 9.64 8.56 8.72
N LYS A 130 10.84 8.46 9.30
CA LYS A 130 12.08 8.28 8.53
C LYS A 130 12.13 6.92 7.82
N LYS A 131 11.52 5.89 8.40
CA LYS A 131 11.34 4.59 7.72
C LYS A 131 10.46 4.74 6.49
N LEU A 132 9.32 5.40 6.63
CA LEU A 132 8.40 5.67 5.54
C LEU A 132 9.05 6.52 4.44
N GLU A 133 9.79 7.57 4.78
CA GLU A 133 10.56 8.38 3.81
C GLU A 133 11.52 7.51 2.98
N ASN A 134 12.24 6.57 3.63
CA ASN A 134 13.12 5.66 2.92
C ASN A 134 12.35 4.68 2.01
N LEU A 135 11.19 4.19 2.43
CA LEU A 135 10.31 3.37 1.58
C LEU A 135 9.85 4.15 0.34
N LEU A 136 9.39 5.40 0.52
CA LEU A 136 8.99 6.27 -0.58
C LEU A 136 10.15 6.53 -1.54
N ARG A 137 11.35 6.74 -1.01
CA ARG A 137 12.57 6.90 -1.82
C ARG A 137 12.89 5.66 -2.64
N VAL A 138 12.72 4.46 -2.08
CA VAL A 138 12.89 3.19 -2.79
C VAL A 138 11.92 3.08 -3.96
N ILE A 139 10.64 3.37 -3.71
CA ILE A 139 9.59 3.33 -4.75
C ILE A 139 9.89 4.35 -5.86
N PHE A 140 10.28 5.57 -5.48
CA PHE A 140 10.67 6.60 -6.44
C PHE A 140 11.90 6.21 -7.27
N LEU A 141 12.93 5.62 -6.66
CA LEU A 141 14.14 5.20 -7.40
C LEU A 141 13.86 4.06 -8.38
N ALA A 142 12.89 3.20 -8.06
CA ALA A 142 12.52 2.07 -8.90
C ALA A 142 11.57 2.45 -10.05
N ILE A 143 10.56 3.30 -9.77
CA ILE A 143 9.42 3.53 -10.68
C ILE A 143 9.25 5.00 -11.05
N GLY A 144 9.84 5.93 -10.29
CA GLY A 144 9.74 7.35 -10.56
C GLY A 144 10.25 7.67 -11.96
N LYS A 145 9.38 8.21 -12.81
CA LYS A 145 9.78 8.77 -14.10
C LYS A 145 10.76 9.90 -13.80
N GLN A 146 12.03 9.68 -14.11
CA GLN A 146 13.02 10.73 -14.12
C GLN A 146 12.61 11.62 -15.31
N GLN A 147 12.02 12.78 -15.04
CA GLN A 147 12.00 13.83 -16.06
C GLN A 147 13.48 14.06 -16.36
N ASN A 148 13.90 13.81 -17.60
CA ASN A 148 15.25 14.10 -18.05
C ASN A 148 15.54 15.55 -17.71
N CYS A 149 16.40 15.78 -16.71
CA CYS A 149 17.16 17.00 -16.65
C CYS A 149 18.19 16.86 -17.79
N ASP A 150 17.83 17.36 -18.96
CA ASP A 150 18.80 17.67 -20.01
C ASP A 150 19.74 18.74 -19.44
N ASN A 151 20.83 18.29 -18.80
CA ASN A 151 22.05 19.04 -18.57
C ASN A 151 23.16 18.05 -18.19
N PRO A 152 24.13 17.76 -19.09
CA PRO A 152 25.17 16.76 -18.86
C PRO A 152 26.24 17.14 -17.83
N ASN A 153 26.23 18.36 -17.28
CA ASN A 153 27.35 18.93 -16.53
C ASN A 153 26.93 19.52 -15.17
N GLY A 154 26.28 18.73 -14.31
CA GLY A 154 25.96 19.12 -12.94
C GLY A 154 26.50 18.09 -11.95
N ASP A 155 27.48 18.50 -11.15
CA ASP A 155 28.20 17.67 -10.19
C ASP A 155 27.28 16.85 -9.27
N ILE A 156 27.50 15.52 -9.27
CA ILE A 156 26.74 14.49 -8.54
C ILE A 156 27.11 14.48 -7.04
N GLU A 157 27.40 15.63 -6.43
CA GLU A 157 27.83 15.68 -5.02
C GLU A 157 26.94 16.55 -4.11
N ASN A 158 25.97 17.31 -4.64
CA ASN A 158 25.05 18.10 -3.82
C ASN A 158 23.57 17.94 -4.22
N TYR A 159 23.12 16.70 -4.39
CA TYR A 159 21.68 16.41 -4.44
C TYR A 159 21.12 16.31 -3.02
N ASP A 160 20.57 17.40 -2.49
CA ASP A 160 19.90 17.42 -1.20
C ASP A 160 18.56 16.65 -1.28
N PRO A 161 18.46 15.43 -0.69
CA PRO A 161 17.28 14.57 -0.84
C PRO A 161 16.12 15.01 0.06
N VAL A 162 16.28 16.08 0.85
CA VAL A 162 15.37 16.47 1.94
C VAL A 162 14.11 17.17 1.41
N ASN A 163 14.11 17.66 0.16
CA ASN A 163 12.98 18.39 -0.42
C ASN A 163 12.26 17.58 -1.51
N ILE A 164 11.91 16.33 -1.23
CA ILE A 164 10.94 15.58 -2.03
C ILE A 164 9.56 16.09 -1.62
N GLU A 165 9.09 17.14 -2.27
CA GLU A 165 7.68 17.44 -2.25
C GLU A 165 6.92 16.22 -2.80
N SER A 166 6.01 15.70 -1.98
CA SER A 166 5.07 14.63 -2.31
C SER A 166 4.24 14.94 -3.58
N SER A 167 4.26 16.20 -4.03
CA SER A 167 3.61 16.73 -5.23
C SER A 167 4.16 16.19 -6.57
N LYS A 168 5.39 15.62 -6.61
CA LYS A 168 6.03 15.16 -7.85
C LYS A 168 5.76 13.70 -8.22
N ILE A 169 5.06 12.94 -7.39
CA ILE A 169 4.69 11.54 -7.67
C ILE A 169 3.28 11.50 -8.29
N LYS A 170 3.02 12.30 -9.34
CA LYS A 170 1.65 12.54 -9.83
C LYS A 170 1.04 11.44 -10.71
N THR A 171 1.80 10.39 -11.02
CA THR A 171 1.29 9.17 -11.68
C THR A 171 1.99 7.96 -11.09
N LEU A 172 1.45 7.45 -9.98
CA LEU A 172 1.87 6.17 -9.41
C LEU A 172 1.33 5.02 -10.26
N PRO A 173 2.06 3.90 -10.34
CA PRO A 173 1.52 2.70 -10.94
C PRO A 173 0.32 2.19 -10.13
N PRO A 174 -0.63 1.48 -10.76
CA PRO A 174 -1.70 0.75 -10.09
C PRO A 174 -1.18 -0.15 -8.96
N ALA A 175 -2.02 -0.44 -7.95
CA ALA A 175 -1.61 -1.17 -6.75
C ALA A 175 -0.99 -2.54 -7.04
N ASP A 176 -1.50 -3.26 -8.03
CA ASP A 176 -0.99 -4.56 -8.46
C ASP A 176 0.42 -4.46 -9.08
N GLU A 177 0.69 -3.41 -9.85
CA GLU A 177 2.02 -3.15 -10.39
C GLU A 177 3.00 -2.74 -9.29
N LEU A 178 2.59 -1.90 -8.35
CA LEU A 178 3.43 -1.55 -7.21
C LEU A 178 3.77 -2.78 -6.34
N VAL A 179 2.83 -3.70 -6.15
CA VAL A 179 3.09 -4.97 -5.46
C VAL A 179 4.14 -5.79 -6.20
N ARG A 180 4.05 -5.92 -7.53
CA ARG A 180 5.08 -6.61 -8.35
C ARG A 180 6.46 -5.98 -8.15
N TRP A 181 6.54 -4.65 -8.19
CA TRP A 181 7.79 -3.92 -7.92
C TRP A 181 8.34 -4.19 -6.54
N LEU A 182 7.51 -4.15 -5.49
CA LEU A 182 7.96 -4.40 -4.13
C LEU A 182 8.42 -5.85 -3.94
N VAL A 183 7.72 -6.83 -4.49
CA VAL A 183 8.16 -8.25 -4.49
C VAL A 183 9.53 -8.39 -5.14
N TYR A 184 9.71 -7.79 -6.32
CA TYR A 184 10.98 -7.79 -7.05
C TYR A 184 12.11 -7.14 -6.22
N LEU A 185 11.88 -5.93 -5.70
CA LEU A 185 12.91 -5.17 -4.97
C LEU A 185 13.31 -5.89 -3.69
N LEU A 186 12.34 -6.30 -2.86
CA LEU A 186 12.60 -6.99 -1.59
C LEU A 186 13.40 -8.28 -1.80
N ALA A 187 13.09 -9.03 -2.87
CA ALA A 187 13.84 -10.21 -3.25
C ALA A 187 15.29 -9.85 -3.61
N ARG A 188 15.51 -8.89 -4.52
CA ARG A 188 16.86 -8.50 -4.98
C ARG A 188 17.73 -7.85 -3.92
N THR A 189 17.14 -7.26 -2.88
CA THR A 189 17.85 -6.62 -1.76
C THR A 189 17.97 -7.48 -0.50
N SER A 190 17.43 -8.70 -0.50
CA SER A 190 17.49 -9.63 0.65
C SER A 190 16.90 -9.06 1.93
N THR A 191 15.82 -8.30 1.82
CA THR A 191 15.20 -7.60 2.95
C THR A 191 14.27 -8.53 3.75
N VAL A 192 14.84 -9.46 4.52
CA VAL A 192 14.10 -10.48 5.30
C VAL A 192 13.26 -9.86 6.43
N GLY A 193 13.66 -8.70 6.98
CA GLY A 193 12.92 -8.02 8.05
C GLY A 193 11.72 -7.17 7.59
N CYS A 194 11.32 -7.20 6.32
CA CYS A 194 10.33 -6.26 5.77
C CYS A 194 8.97 -6.25 6.49
N GLU A 195 8.49 -7.39 7.01
CA GLU A 195 7.25 -7.42 7.79
C GLU A 195 7.37 -6.71 9.15
N VAL A 196 8.49 -6.90 9.84
CA VAL A 196 8.78 -6.18 11.09
C VAL A 196 8.78 -4.68 10.83
N GLU A 197 9.39 -4.24 9.73
CA GLU A 197 9.41 -2.83 9.32
C GLU A 197 8.02 -2.30 8.96
N ALA A 198 7.23 -3.05 8.20
CA ALA A 198 5.87 -2.68 7.80
C ALA A 198 4.96 -2.50 9.03
N TRP A 199 4.97 -3.46 9.96
CA TRP A 199 4.20 -3.38 11.20
C TRP A 199 4.69 -2.27 12.12
N TYR A 200 6.01 -2.07 12.23
CA TYR A 200 6.57 -0.98 13.02
C TYR A 200 6.07 0.38 12.51
N MET A 201 6.11 0.61 11.19
CA MET A 201 5.56 1.84 10.59
C MET A 201 4.05 1.94 10.81
N TRP A 202 3.31 0.88 10.51
CA TRP A 202 1.85 0.88 10.59
C TRP A 202 1.31 1.22 11.97
N GLU A 203 1.91 0.67 13.02
CA GLU A 203 1.42 0.85 14.39
C GLU A 203 1.92 2.16 15.03
N LEU A 204 3.09 2.68 14.63
CA LEU A 204 3.71 3.83 15.28
C LEU A 204 3.54 5.15 14.50
N LEU A 205 3.17 5.13 13.23
CA LEU A 205 2.88 6.36 12.49
C LEU A 205 1.65 7.09 13.05
N PRO A 206 1.60 8.44 12.97
CA PRO A 206 0.40 9.20 13.30
C PRO A 206 -0.80 8.75 12.47
N LYS A 207 -1.97 8.61 13.11
CA LYS A 207 -3.20 8.13 12.43
C LYS A 207 -3.64 9.05 11.29
N GLN A 208 -3.39 10.35 11.41
CA GLN A 208 -3.70 11.36 10.38
C GLN A 208 -2.98 11.03 9.07
N LEU A 209 -1.72 10.61 9.15
CA LEU A 209 -0.93 10.23 7.99
C LEU A 209 -1.45 8.94 7.32
N LEU A 210 -2.04 8.04 8.12
CA LEU A 210 -2.65 6.79 7.64
C LEU A 210 -4.10 6.95 7.15
N THR A 211 -4.76 8.07 7.47
CA THR A 211 -6.18 8.31 7.15
C THR A 211 -6.32 9.27 5.98
N THR A 212 -5.46 10.26 5.88
CA THR A 212 -5.56 11.34 4.89
C THR A 212 -4.39 11.35 3.90
N GLY A 213 -3.32 10.59 4.17
CA GLY A 213 -2.13 10.57 3.32
C GLY A 213 -1.95 9.31 2.49
N ASP A 214 -1.25 9.47 1.36
CA ASP A 214 -0.78 8.41 0.45
C ASP A 214 0.07 7.34 1.17
N SER A 215 0.59 7.67 2.35
CA SER A 215 1.38 6.78 3.21
C SER A 215 0.68 5.45 3.49
N SER A 216 -0.65 5.48 3.65
CA SER A 216 -1.45 4.28 3.86
C SER A 216 -1.44 3.35 2.65
N TYR A 217 -1.54 3.91 1.43
CA TYR A 217 -1.47 3.17 0.18
C TYR A 217 -0.13 2.43 0.06
N TYR A 218 1.00 3.13 0.26
CA TYR A 218 2.32 2.50 0.18
C TYR A 218 2.52 1.39 1.20
N LEU A 219 2.04 1.57 2.44
CA LEU A 219 2.14 0.53 3.46
C LEU A 219 1.23 -0.66 3.14
N ILE A 220 0.01 -0.45 2.63
CA ILE A 220 -0.87 -1.55 2.24
C ILE A 220 -0.28 -2.34 1.07
N THR A 221 0.30 -1.67 0.07
CA THR A 221 1.01 -2.36 -1.03
C THR A 221 2.26 -3.10 -0.53
N LEU A 222 2.97 -2.58 0.48
CA LEU A 222 4.06 -3.30 1.12
C LEU A 222 3.58 -4.57 1.85
N PHE A 223 2.50 -4.48 2.64
CA PHE A 223 1.89 -5.67 3.26
C PHE A 223 1.49 -6.70 2.22
N SER A 224 0.87 -6.23 1.14
CA SER A 224 0.47 -7.08 0.02
C SER A 224 1.64 -7.81 -0.64
N ALA A 225 2.75 -7.12 -0.87
CA ALA A 225 3.97 -7.74 -1.38
C ALA A 225 4.54 -8.78 -0.40
N ILE A 226 4.52 -8.48 0.90
CA ILE A 226 4.95 -9.42 1.96
C ILE A 226 4.07 -10.67 1.97
N ASP A 227 2.76 -10.54 1.81
CA ASP A 227 1.84 -11.68 1.80
C ASP A 227 1.94 -12.51 0.52
N VAL A 228 2.22 -11.89 -0.63
CA VAL A 228 2.62 -12.63 -1.83
C VAL A 228 3.90 -13.42 -1.55
N LEU A 229 4.91 -12.80 -0.92
CA LEU A 229 6.17 -13.45 -0.56
C LEU A 229 6.02 -14.56 0.49
N LYS A 230 4.91 -14.62 1.23
CA LYS A 230 4.61 -15.70 2.17
C LYS A 230 4.19 -16.99 1.49
N ASN A 231 3.57 -16.90 0.32
CA ASN A 231 2.98 -18.06 -0.35
C ASN A 231 3.57 -18.24 -1.76
N THR A 232 4.31 -19.33 -1.97
CA THR A 232 4.94 -19.65 -3.25
C THR A 232 3.93 -19.80 -4.39
N GLU A 233 2.68 -20.20 -4.11
CA GLU A 233 1.61 -20.23 -5.11
C GLU A 233 1.19 -18.81 -5.54
N SER A 234 1.07 -17.88 -4.60
CA SER A 234 0.80 -16.47 -4.88
C SER A 234 1.91 -15.84 -5.74
N ILE A 235 3.17 -16.21 -5.51
CA ILE A 235 4.32 -15.78 -6.33
C ILE A 235 4.17 -16.26 -7.77
N ARG A 236 3.82 -17.54 -7.98
CA ARG A 236 3.62 -18.11 -9.34
C ARG A 236 2.44 -17.46 -10.05
N LYS A 237 1.36 -17.17 -9.32
CA LYS A 237 0.16 -16.50 -9.85
C LYS A 237 0.39 -15.03 -10.21
N LEU A 238 1.45 -14.40 -9.72
CA LEU A 238 1.77 -13.00 -10.02
C LEU A 238 2.05 -12.76 -11.52
N GLY A 239 2.62 -13.76 -12.21
CA GLY A 239 2.84 -13.76 -13.66
C GLY A 239 1.68 -14.29 -14.49
N GLN A 240 0.68 -14.93 -13.86
CA GLN A 240 -0.52 -15.44 -14.53
C GLN A 240 -1.58 -14.34 -14.55
N VAL A 241 -1.40 -13.35 -15.43
CA VAL A 241 -2.47 -12.42 -15.77
C VAL A 241 -3.40 -13.15 -16.74
N ASP A 242 -4.66 -13.39 -16.36
CA ASP A 242 -5.67 -13.92 -17.28
C ASP A 242 -5.72 -13.06 -18.54
N ASP A 243 -5.51 -13.70 -19.70
CA ASP A 243 -5.43 -13.13 -21.05
C ASP A 243 -6.78 -12.62 -21.59
N SER A 244 -7.67 -12.16 -20.69
CA SER A 244 -9.04 -11.73 -21.02
C SER A 244 -9.20 -10.21 -21.11
N SER A 245 -8.10 -9.45 -21.19
CA SER A 245 -8.16 -7.97 -21.29
C SER A 245 -7.40 -7.37 -22.48
N VAL A 246 -7.03 -8.18 -23.48
CA VAL A 246 -6.49 -7.67 -24.74
C VAL A 246 -7.56 -7.78 -25.83
N THR A 247 -8.38 -6.74 -25.95
CA THR A 247 -9.01 -6.38 -27.22
C THR A 247 -8.67 -4.92 -27.50
N GLU A 248 -7.46 -4.69 -28.00
CA GLU A 248 -7.13 -3.52 -28.80
C GLU A 248 -7.40 -3.89 -30.26
N ASP A 249 -8.53 -3.44 -30.82
CA ASP A 249 -8.57 -2.50 -31.96
C ASP A 249 -9.98 -2.40 -32.56
N GLY A 250 -10.35 -1.18 -32.98
CA GLY A 250 -11.70 -0.80 -33.37
C GLY A 250 -12.18 -1.40 -34.70
N SER A 251 -13.43 -1.87 -34.72
CA SER A 251 -14.31 -1.81 -35.89
C SER A 251 -15.76 -2.14 -35.49
N TYR A 252 -16.66 -1.53 -36.23
CA TYR A 252 -18.11 -1.44 -36.12
C TYR A 252 -18.82 -2.78 -36.41
N CYS A 253 -20.08 -2.83 -35.97
CA CYS A 253 -21.19 -3.73 -36.35
C CYS A 253 -21.47 -5.00 -35.53
N SER A 254 -22.51 -4.86 -34.70
CA SER A 254 -23.80 -5.58 -34.76
C SER A 254 -23.80 -7.07 -35.11
N SER A 255 -24.05 -7.93 -34.11
CA SER A 255 -25.23 -8.83 -34.03
C SER A 255 -25.00 -10.00 -33.07
N LEU A 256 -26.09 -10.41 -32.44
CA LEU A 256 -26.37 -11.62 -31.65
C LEU A 256 -25.28 -12.71 -31.64
N GLY A 257 -24.82 -13.06 -30.43
CA GLY A 257 -24.06 -14.28 -30.21
C GLY A 257 -23.35 -14.33 -28.87
N SER A 258 -24.11 -14.61 -27.80
CA SER A 258 -23.69 -15.26 -26.55
C SER A 258 -22.18 -15.50 -26.34
N VAL A 259 -21.50 -14.63 -25.58
CA VAL A 259 -20.29 -15.02 -24.84
C VAL A 259 -20.25 -14.28 -23.50
N SER A 260 -20.45 -15.02 -22.41
CA SER A 260 -20.44 -14.56 -21.01
C SER A 260 -19.03 -14.12 -20.56
N PRO A 261 -18.84 -12.97 -19.88
CA PRO A 261 -17.54 -12.59 -19.32
C PRO A 261 -17.54 -12.74 -17.79
N VAL A 262 -17.75 -13.95 -17.26
CA VAL A 262 -17.52 -14.23 -15.83
C VAL A 262 -16.85 -15.59 -15.71
N LEU A 263 -15.54 -15.62 -15.93
CA LEU A 263 -14.69 -16.70 -15.45
C LEU A 263 -13.76 -16.13 -14.39
N LEU A 264 -14.15 -16.41 -13.14
CA LEU A 264 -13.34 -16.65 -11.94
C LEU A 264 -11.87 -16.21 -12.05
N SER A 265 -11.52 -15.07 -11.46
CA SER A 265 -10.12 -14.79 -11.12
C SER A 265 -9.69 -15.83 -10.08
N SER A 266 -8.90 -16.81 -10.54
CA SER A 266 -8.46 -18.00 -9.80
C SER A 266 -7.35 -17.71 -8.77
N SER A 267 -6.99 -16.43 -8.58
CA SER A 267 -5.94 -16.01 -7.66
C SER A 267 -6.51 -15.60 -6.29
N ASP A 268 -6.13 -16.35 -5.25
CA ASP A 268 -6.36 -15.96 -3.86
C ASP A 268 -5.53 -14.74 -3.46
N ALA A 269 -4.54 -14.33 -4.24
CA ALA A 269 -3.70 -13.18 -3.92
C ALA A 269 -4.34 -11.81 -4.23
N PHE A 270 -5.43 -11.78 -5.00
CA PHE A 270 -6.06 -10.53 -5.45
C PHE A 270 -7.59 -10.57 -5.40
N VAL A 271 -8.20 -9.45 -4.97
CA VAL A 271 -9.64 -9.21 -4.99
C VAL A 271 -9.98 -8.33 -6.19
N LYS A 272 -10.87 -8.82 -7.05
CA LYS A 272 -11.43 -8.05 -8.16
C LYS A 272 -12.58 -7.19 -7.65
N VAL A 273 -12.52 -5.88 -7.90
CA VAL A 273 -13.52 -4.89 -7.49
C VAL A 273 -14.02 -4.14 -8.72
N ALA A 274 -15.33 -4.08 -8.87
CA ALA A 274 -16.01 -3.25 -9.86
C ALA A 274 -16.04 -1.80 -9.38
N VAL A 275 -15.54 -0.90 -10.21
CA VAL A 275 -15.56 0.55 -9.98
C VAL A 275 -16.38 1.17 -11.11
N PRO A 276 -17.59 1.69 -10.81
CA PRO A 276 -18.43 2.36 -11.79
C PRO A 276 -17.83 3.71 -12.14
N ASP A 277 -17.94 4.10 -13.40
CA ASP A 277 -17.61 5.42 -13.88
C ASP A 277 -18.92 6.16 -14.21
N GLU A 278 -19.27 7.12 -13.36
CA GLU A 278 -20.57 7.82 -13.43
C GLU A 278 -20.65 8.76 -14.65
N LEU A 279 -19.51 9.14 -15.25
CA LEU A 279 -19.47 10.06 -16.39
C LEU A 279 -19.81 9.36 -17.71
N ASP A 280 -19.35 8.13 -17.88
CA ASP A 280 -19.56 7.34 -19.11
C ASP A 280 -20.60 6.20 -18.94
N GLY A 281 -21.06 5.95 -17.70
CA GLY A 281 -22.03 4.90 -17.39
C GLY A 281 -21.46 3.48 -17.50
N SER A 282 -20.13 3.34 -17.52
CA SER A 282 -19.43 2.06 -17.64
C SER A 282 -19.03 1.49 -16.27
N ILE A 283 -18.74 0.19 -16.24
CA ILE A 283 -18.19 -0.48 -15.05
C ILE A 283 -16.81 -1.01 -15.40
N ARG A 284 -15.78 -0.49 -14.72
CA ARG A 284 -14.40 -0.93 -14.89
C ARG A 284 -14.01 -1.87 -13.76
N TYR A 285 -13.42 -3.01 -14.10
CA TYR A 285 -13.00 -4.00 -13.12
C TYR A 285 -11.51 -3.87 -12.83
N HIS A 286 -11.20 -3.66 -11.56
CA HIS A 286 -9.83 -3.47 -11.10
C HIS A 286 -9.46 -4.54 -10.09
N THR A 287 -8.19 -4.91 -10.07
CA THR A 287 -7.67 -5.99 -9.24
C THR A 287 -6.81 -5.37 -8.15
N PHE A 288 -7.20 -5.61 -6.90
CA PHE A 288 -6.50 -5.11 -5.71
C PHE A 288 -5.92 -6.27 -4.93
N PRO A 289 -4.88 -6.06 -4.13
CA PRO A 289 -4.32 -7.14 -3.32
C PRO A 289 -5.36 -7.74 -2.36
N GLY A 290 -5.51 -9.06 -2.37
CA GLY A 290 -6.45 -9.83 -1.56
C GLY A 290 -5.75 -10.43 -0.35
N VAL A 291 -5.24 -9.56 0.51
CA VAL A 291 -4.42 -9.96 1.67
C VAL A 291 -5.29 -10.58 2.78
N PRO A 292 -4.89 -11.73 3.37
CA PRO A 292 -5.52 -12.24 4.59
C PRO A 292 -5.46 -11.18 5.70
N GLN A 293 -6.61 -10.87 6.32
CA GLN A 293 -6.77 -9.78 7.30
C GLN A 293 -6.75 -8.34 6.74
N MET A 294 -6.73 -8.14 5.42
CA MET A 294 -7.06 -6.83 4.86
C MET A 294 -8.54 -6.57 5.09
N THR A 295 -8.84 -5.46 5.78
CA THR A 295 -10.22 -5.09 6.06
C THR A 295 -10.81 -4.28 4.91
N ALA A 296 -12.15 -4.26 4.77
CA ALA A 296 -12.86 -3.54 3.73
C ALA A 296 -12.52 -2.04 3.78
N GLY A 297 -12.39 -1.47 4.98
CA GLY A 297 -11.97 -0.08 5.15
C GLY A 297 -10.55 0.19 4.63
N LYS A 298 -9.62 -0.75 4.78
CA LYS A 298 -8.27 -0.62 4.20
C LYS A 298 -8.33 -0.68 2.67
N LEU A 299 -9.08 -1.62 2.12
CA LEU A 299 -9.25 -1.77 0.68
C LEU A 299 -9.91 -0.52 0.06
N CYS A 300 -10.96 0.02 0.70
CA CYS A 300 -11.60 1.27 0.29
C CYS A 300 -10.59 2.42 0.14
N ARG A 301 -9.62 2.54 1.05
CA ARG A 301 -8.57 3.57 0.97
C ARG A 301 -7.62 3.35 -0.19
N VAL A 302 -7.23 2.10 -0.47
CA VAL A 302 -6.41 1.79 -1.64
C VAL A 302 -7.11 2.20 -2.92
N ILE A 303 -8.40 1.86 -3.03
CA ILE A 303 -9.23 2.20 -4.18
C ILE A 303 -9.36 3.72 -4.30
N ALA A 304 -9.75 4.40 -3.24
CA ALA A 304 -9.91 5.85 -3.22
C ALA A 304 -8.65 6.58 -3.68
N HIS A 305 -7.49 6.19 -3.16
CA HIS A 305 -6.22 6.78 -3.54
C HIS A 305 -5.87 6.50 -5.01
N GLN A 306 -6.05 5.25 -5.48
CA GLN A 306 -5.75 4.89 -6.88
C GLN A 306 -6.57 5.70 -7.89
N PHE A 307 -7.80 6.05 -7.56
CA PHE A 307 -8.67 6.87 -8.43
C PHE A 307 -8.69 8.36 -8.06
N GLY A 308 -7.87 8.81 -7.10
CA GLY A 308 -7.82 10.21 -6.68
C GLY A 308 -9.16 10.73 -6.12
N ILE A 309 -9.91 9.88 -5.43
CA ILE A 309 -11.21 10.23 -4.85
C ILE A 309 -10.99 11.15 -3.64
N THR A 310 -11.59 12.34 -3.71
CA THR A 310 -11.44 13.39 -2.69
C THR A 310 -12.20 13.10 -1.40
N ASN A 311 -13.37 12.45 -1.49
CA ASN A 311 -14.23 12.11 -0.36
C ASN A 311 -14.38 10.56 -0.23
N PRO A 312 -13.37 9.86 0.31
CA PRO A 312 -13.42 8.40 0.47
C PRO A 312 -14.51 7.95 1.46
N GLU A 313 -14.90 8.82 2.40
CA GLU A 313 -15.95 8.54 3.40
C GLU A 313 -17.36 8.49 2.79
N ASP A 314 -17.55 9.08 1.60
CA ASP A 314 -18.83 9.00 0.87
C ASP A 314 -18.97 7.69 0.08
N HIS A 315 -17.95 6.82 0.15
CA HIS A 315 -17.84 5.59 -0.62
C HIS A 315 -17.67 4.37 0.27
N GLY A 316 -18.19 3.24 -0.18
CA GLY A 316 -18.07 1.96 0.51
C GLY A 316 -17.69 0.83 -0.43
N LEU A 317 -17.17 -0.25 0.15
CA LEU A 317 -17.04 -1.53 -0.53
C LEU A 317 -18.32 -2.33 -0.29
N TYR A 318 -19.00 -2.65 -1.38
CA TYR A 318 -20.23 -3.43 -1.41
C TYR A 318 -19.94 -4.83 -1.90
N LEU A 319 -20.60 -5.80 -1.29
CA LEU A 319 -20.66 -7.17 -1.74
C LEU A 319 -21.98 -7.37 -2.49
N LEU A 320 -21.88 -7.89 -3.71
CA LEU A 320 -23.00 -8.23 -4.59
C LEU A 320 -23.12 -9.75 -4.64
N VAL A 321 -24.22 -10.29 -4.10
CA VAL A 321 -24.53 -11.74 -4.11
C VAL A 321 -26.02 -11.92 -4.39
N ASP A 322 -26.37 -12.81 -5.31
CA ASP A 322 -27.76 -13.16 -5.64
C ASP A 322 -28.66 -11.94 -5.97
N GLY A 323 -28.09 -10.88 -6.53
CA GLY A 323 -28.80 -9.64 -6.91
C GLY A 323 -29.00 -8.63 -5.77
N TYR A 324 -28.50 -8.93 -4.56
CA TYR A 324 -28.53 -8.02 -3.42
C TYR A 324 -27.17 -7.33 -3.25
N GLU A 325 -27.20 -6.05 -2.89
CA GLU A 325 -26.01 -5.30 -2.46
C GLU A 325 -25.97 -5.18 -0.93
N THR A 326 -24.83 -5.48 -0.33
CA THR A 326 -24.59 -5.30 1.10
C THR A 326 -23.31 -4.49 1.30
N CYS A 327 -23.38 -3.40 2.06
CA CYS A 327 -22.19 -2.62 2.41
C CYS A 327 -21.37 -3.38 3.45
N LEU A 328 -20.08 -3.56 3.19
CA LEU A 328 -19.17 -4.17 4.15
C LEU A 328 -18.78 -3.18 5.23
N LEU A 329 -18.68 -3.66 6.47
CA LEU A 329 -18.17 -2.89 7.59
C LEU A 329 -16.65 -2.71 7.48
N ALA A 330 -16.14 -1.60 7.99
CA ALA A 330 -14.71 -1.26 7.85
C ALA A 330 -13.75 -2.30 8.44
N ASN A 331 -14.20 -3.16 9.36
CA ASN A 331 -13.45 -4.23 10.03
C ASN A 331 -13.59 -5.61 9.35
N GLU A 332 -14.55 -5.80 8.46
CA GLU A 332 -14.75 -7.06 7.74
C GLU A 332 -13.62 -7.31 6.76
N CYS A 333 -13.27 -8.57 6.52
CA CYS A 333 -12.18 -8.93 5.62
C CYS A 333 -12.75 -9.46 4.29
N PRO A 334 -12.61 -8.72 3.16
CA PRO A 334 -13.13 -9.17 1.86
C PRO A 334 -12.56 -10.52 1.44
N ASP A 335 -11.32 -10.83 1.81
CA ASP A 335 -10.68 -12.11 1.53
C ASP A 335 -11.36 -13.29 2.24
N LEU A 336 -11.69 -13.13 3.53
CA LEU A 336 -12.42 -14.14 4.31
C LEU A 336 -13.83 -14.36 3.75
N ILE A 337 -14.54 -13.28 3.45
CA ILE A 337 -15.89 -13.30 2.87
C ILE A 337 -15.86 -14.01 1.51
N ARG A 338 -14.89 -13.65 0.65
CA ARG A 338 -14.66 -14.31 -0.64
C ARG A 338 -14.43 -15.81 -0.48
N HIS A 339 -13.59 -16.21 0.47
CA HIS A 339 -13.30 -17.63 0.73
C HIS A 339 -14.55 -18.40 1.16
N GLN A 340 -15.35 -17.84 2.08
CA GLN A 340 -16.61 -18.43 2.53
C GLN A 340 -17.62 -18.57 1.38
N LEU A 341 -17.77 -17.54 0.54
CA LEU A 341 -18.69 -17.58 -0.61
C LEU A 341 -18.25 -18.58 -1.67
N ARG A 342 -16.94 -18.75 -1.87
CA ARG A 342 -16.39 -19.78 -2.75
C ARG A 342 -16.68 -21.18 -2.23
N GLN A 343 -16.48 -21.43 -0.94
CA GLN A 343 -16.86 -22.71 -0.32
C GLN A 343 -18.36 -23.00 -0.47
N ALA A 344 -19.19 -21.96 -0.34
CA ALA A 344 -20.63 -22.04 -0.53
C ALA A 344 -21.07 -22.06 -2.01
N HIS A 345 -20.14 -22.05 -2.97
CA HIS A 345 -20.40 -22.03 -4.42
C HIS A 345 -21.31 -20.88 -4.86
N LYS A 346 -21.25 -19.73 -4.18
CA LYS A 346 -22.02 -18.53 -4.50
C LYS A 346 -21.24 -17.57 -5.39
N ALA A 347 -21.87 -17.19 -6.50
CA ALA A 347 -21.37 -16.11 -7.35
C ALA A 347 -21.38 -14.79 -6.56
N HIS A 348 -20.28 -14.05 -6.63
CA HIS A 348 -20.14 -12.79 -5.92
C HIS A 348 -19.28 -11.80 -6.69
N LEU A 349 -19.50 -10.52 -6.43
CA LEU A 349 -18.68 -9.42 -6.93
C LEU A 349 -18.51 -8.38 -5.82
N PHE A 350 -17.30 -7.88 -5.65
CA PHE A 350 -17.09 -6.68 -4.85
C PHE A 350 -17.23 -5.46 -5.75
N ALA A 351 -17.90 -4.43 -5.26
CA ALA A 351 -18.08 -3.16 -5.96
C ALA A 351 -17.71 -2.00 -5.03
N TYR A 352 -16.98 -1.03 -5.53
CA TYR A 352 -16.67 0.19 -4.79
C TYR A 352 -17.47 1.34 -5.40
N LYS A 353 -18.40 1.90 -4.64
CA LYS A 353 -19.31 2.95 -5.11
C LYS A 353 -19.62 3.95 -4.00
N ARG A 354 -20.16 5.11 -4.40
CA ARG A 354 -20.75 6.08 -3.45
C ARG A 354 -21.93 5.45 -2.73
N HIS A 355 -22.12 5.80 -1.46
CA HIS A 355 -23.22 5.27 -0.66
C HIS A 355 -24.60 5.55 -1.29
N GLU A 356 -24.77 6.76 -1.83
CA GLU A 356 -26.01 7.23 -2.45
C GLU A 356 -26.18 6.79 -3.92
N ALA A 357 -25.15 6.17 -4.53
CA ALA A 357 -25.23 5.78 -5.94
C ALA A 357 -26.17 4.58 -6.13
N LYS A 358 -27.19 4.76 -6.97
CA LYS A 358 -28.14 3.72 -7.38
C LYS A 358 -27.70 3.15 -8.73
N ILE A 359 -27.07 1.99 -8.69
CA ILE A 359 -26.46 1.36 -9.87
C ILE A 359 -27.19 0.07 -10.17
N ALA A 360 -27.68 -0.07 -11.40
CA ALA A 360 -28.21 -1.34 -11.89
C ALA A 360 -27.03 -2.23 -12.31
N TRP A 361 -26.60 -3.10 -11.40
CA TRP A 361 -25.49 -4.03 -11.67
C TRP A 361 -25.87 -5.05 -12.74
N PRO A 362 -24.91 -5.50 -13.58
CA PRO A 362 -25.13 -6.58 -14.52
C PRO A 362 -25.64 -7.84 -13.80
N LYS A 363 -26.70 -8.47 -14.33
CA LYS A 363 -27.23 -9.70 -13.75
C LYS A 363 -26.21 -10.82 -13.90
N PHE A 364 -25.76 -11.38 -12.78
CA PHE A 364 -24.98 -12.62 -12.78
C PHE A 364 -25.87 -13.75 -13.30
N ILE A 365 -25.55 -14.34 -14.44
CA ILE A 365 -26.23 -15.56 -14.89
C ILE A 365 -25.66 -16.69 -14.03
N VAL A 366 -26.43 -17.09 -13.02
CA VAL A 366 -26.22 -18.36 -12.31
C VAL A 366 -26.52 -19.45 -13.31
N SER A 367 -25.50 -19.98 -13.99
CA SER A 367 -25.64 -21.28 -14.64
C SER A 367 -25.73 -22.31 -13.52
N SER A 368 -26.96 -22.72 -13.22
CA SER A 368 -27.28 -23.92 -12.47
C SER A 368 -26.53 -25.09 -13.10
N LEU A 369 -25.48 -25.57 -12.43
CA LEU A 369 -24.90 -26.88 -12.72
C LEU A 369 -25.88 -27.92 -12.16
N SER A 370 -26.81 -28.33 -13.01
CA SER A 370 -27.47 -29.64 -12.95
C SER A 370 -26.49 -30.73 -13.36
#